data_AF-A0A2T2R7D7-F1
#
_entry.id   AF-A0A2T2R7D7-F1
#
_cell.length_a   1.000
_cell.length_b   1.000
_cell.length_c   1.000
_cell.angle_alpha   90.00
_cell.angle_beta   90.00
_cell.angle_gamma   90.00
#
_symmetry.space_group_name_H-M   'P 1'
#
loop_
_entity.id
_entity.type
_entity.pdbx_description
1 polymer ?
#
loop_
_entity_poly.entity_id
_entity_poly.type
_entity_poly.pdbx_seq_one_letter_code
_entity_poly.pdbx_strand_id
1 'polypeptide(L)'
;MRVTLRYFDECPGWKAVAERLDDLARQLDITVAHERVATPEAAERLAFRGSPTVLIDGLDPFATGDEPTGLSCRVYATPHGLDSAPTHQQLQAALEAAGARPRPPGP
;
A
#
# COMPACT_ATOMS: atom_id res chain seq x y z
N MET A 1 -0.29 14.53 -0.31
CA MET A 1 0.03 13.45 0.67
C MET A 1 0.90 12.39 -0.02
N ARG A 2 1.88 11.77 0.66
CA ARG A 2 2.78 10.78 0.04
C ARG A 2 2.32 9.37 0.37
N VAL A 3 2.18 8.54 -0.65
CA VAL A 3 1.85 7.13 -0.53
C VAL A 3 3.02 6.33 -1.08
N THR A 4 3.57 5.40 -0.31
CA THR A 4 4.68 4.53 -0.74
C THR A 4 4.19 3.10 -0.79
N LEU A 5 4.20 2.50 -1.98
CA LEU A 5 3.95 1.08 -2.19
C LEU A 5 5.28 0.34 -2.14
N ARG A 6 5.52 -0.40 -1.06
CA ARG A 6 6.62 -1.35 -0.95
C ARG A 6 6.20 -2.71 -1.46
N TYR A 7 6.98 -3.27 -2.37
CA TYR A 7 6.70 -4.56 -2.99
C TYR A 7 7.97 -5.36 -3.27
N PHE A 8 7.82 -6.66 -3.46
CA PHE A 8 8.88 -7.51 -3.99
C PHE A 8 8.34 -8.40 -5.11
N ASP A 9 9.23 -8.81 -6.01
CA ASP A 9 8.86 -9.42 -7.28
C ASP A 9 8.17 -10.80 -7.12
N GLU A 10 8.34 -11.48 -5.99
CA GLU A 10 7.79 -12.84 -5.81
C GLU A 10 6.29 -12.86 -5.45
N CYS A 11 5.67 -11.74 -5.06
CA CYS A 11 4.22 -11.71 -4.81
C CYS A 11 3.50 -10.89 -5.90
N PRO A 12 2.59 -11.49 -6.70
CA PRO A 12 1.93 -10.78 -7.81
C PRO A 12 0.93 -9.70 -7.36
N GLY A 13 0.49 -9.72 -6.09
CA GLY A 13 -0.55 -8.83 -5.57
C GLY A 13 -0.22 -7.33 -5.62
N TRP A 14 1.07 -6.95 -5.70
CA TRP A 14 1.47 -5.55 -5.73
C TRP A 14 0.98 -4.80 -6.96
N LYS A 15 0.83 -5.47 -8.11
CA LYS A 15 0.36 -4.84 -9.36
C LYS A 15 -1.05 -4.30 -9.20
N ALA A 16 -1.93 -5.11 -8.59
CA ALA A 16 -3.31 -4.71 -8.32
C ALA A 16 -3.37 -3.51 -7.37
N VAL A 17 -2.48 -3.45 -6.37
CA VAL A 17 -2.41 -2.30 -5.46
C VAL A 17 -1.88 -1.05 -6.17
N ALA A 18 -0.85 -1.19 -6.99
CA ALA A 18 -0.30 -0.08 -7.78
C ALA A 18 -1.38 0.55 -8.68
N GLU A 19 -2.12 -0.28 -9.42
CA GLU A 19 -3.23 0.19 -10.28
C GLU A 19 -4.30 0.93 -9.48
N ARG A 20 -4.72 0.37 -8.33
CA ARG A 20 -5.71 1.01 -7.44
C ARG A 20 -5.21 2.34 -6.87
N LEU A 21 -3.93 2.42 -6.51
CA LEU A 21 -3.31 3.66 -6.02
C LEU A 21 -3.19 4.73 -7.10
N ASP A 22 -2.87 4.33 -8.33
CA ASP A 22 -2.81 5.25 -9.48
C ASP A 22 -4.19 5.82 -9.82
N ASP A 23 -5.25 5.01 -9.75
CA ASP A 23 -6.63 5.47 -9.90
C ASP A 23 -6.99 6.48 -8.80
N LEU A 24 -6.65 6.19 -7.55
CA LEU A 24 -6.87 7.10 -6.43
C LEU A 24 -6.05 8.39 -6.57
N ALA A 25 -4.84 8.34 -7.13
CA ALA A 25 -4.01 9.53 -7.38
C ALA A 25 -4.58 10.47 -8.45
N ARG A 26 -5.49 9.98 -9.31
CA ARG A 26 -6.26 10.81 -10.23
C ARG A 26 -7.38 11.58 -9.52
N GLN A 27 -7.93 11.01 -8.45
CA GLN A 27 -9.07 11.56 -7.70
C GLN A 27 -8.66 12.34 -6.45
N LEU A 28 -7.53 11.99 -5.85
CA LEU A 28 -7.00 12.54 -4.60
C LEU A 28 -5.65 13.22 -4.85
N ASP A 29 -5.32 14.24 -4.06
CA ASP A 29 -4.04 14.94 -4.14
C ASP A 29 -2.93 14.14 -3.41
N ILE A 30 -2.62 12.97 -3.96
CA ILE A 30 -1.64 12.03 -3.45
C ILE A 30 -0.51 11.78 -4.46
N THR A 31 0.67 11.46 -3.96
CA THR A 31 1.83 11.07 -4.76
C THR A 31 2.18 9.63 -4.44
N VAL A 32 2.06 8.74 -5.42
CA VAL A 32 2.38 7.32 -5.28
C VAL A 32 3.84 7.08 -5.64
N ALA A 33 4.60 6.51 -4.71
CA ALA A 33 5.99 6.11 -4.88
C ALA A 33 6.10 4.60 -4.80
N HIS A 34 6.83 4.00 -5.73
CA HIS A 34 7.05 2.56 -5.80
C HIS A 34 8.44 2.22 -5.26
N GLU A 35 8.50 1.42 -4.19
CA GLU A 35 9.75 1.02 -3.56
C GLU A 35 9.90 -0.50 -3.58
N ARG A 36 10.87 -1.00 -4.34
CA ARG A 36 11.09 -2.44 -4.48
C ARG A 36 12.03 -2.95 -3.38
N VAL A 37 11.55 -3.91 -2.59
CA VAL A 37 12.27 -4.55 -1.48
C VAL A 37 12.68 -5.96 -1.90
N ALA A 38 13.81 -6.12 -2.57
CA ALA A 38 14.23 -7.42 -3.13
C ALA A 38 15.02 -8.32 -2.16
N THR A 39 15.41 -7.82 -0.99
CA THR A 39 16.34 -8.50 -0.08
C THR A 39 15.85 -8.48 1.36
N PRO A 40 16.05 -9.57 2.15
CA PRO A 40 15.67 -9.61 3.57
C PRO A 40 16.27 -8.47 4.40
N GLU A 41 17.51 -8.07 4.12
CA GLU A 41 18.18 -6.97 4.81
C GLU A 41 17.50 -5.63 4.57
N ALA A 42 16.96 -5.43 3.36
CA ALA A 42 16.14 -4.26 3.06
C ALA A 42 14.78 -4.37 3.75
N ALA A 43 14.20 -5.57 3.81
CA ALA A 43 12.96 -5.81 4.52
C ALA A 43 13.09 -5.47 6.01
N GLU A 44 14.15 -5.89 6.68
CA GLU A 44 14.42 -5.54 8.09
C GLU A 44 14.64 -4.04 8.29
N ARG A 45 15.51 -3.41 7.47
CA ARG A 45 15.79 -1.96 7.56
C ARG A 45 14.55 -1.10 7.35
N LEU A 46 13.63 -1.56 6.50
CA LEU A 46 12.41 -0.85 6.15
C LEU A 46 11.22 -1.29 7.01
N ALA A 47 11.43 -2.17 8.00
CA ALA A 47 10.37 -2.82 8.78
C ALA A 47 9.25 -3.37 7.88
N PHE A 48 9.62 -3.95 6.76
CA PHE A 48 8.73 -4.49 5.75
C PHE A 48 8.06 -5.75 6.28
N ARG A 49 6.73 -5.70 6.41
CA ARG A 49 5.90 -6.78 6.97
C ARG A 49 5.29 -7.69 5.90
N GLY A 50 5.77 -7.57 4.67
CA GLY A 50 5.35 -8.36 3.52
C GLY A 50 4.82 -7.55 2.35
N SER A 51 4.76 -8.17 1.17
CA SER A 51 4.24 -7.55 -0.06
C SER A 51 2.76 -7.86 -0.25
N PRO A 52 1.97 -6.89 -0.71
CA PRO A 52 2.28 -5.45 -0.81
C PRO A 52 2.17 -4.75 0.55
N THR A 53 3.03 -3.77 0.84
CA THR A 53 2.88 -2.85 1.99
C THR A 53 2.61 -1.44 1.47
N VAL A 54 1.55 -0.80 1.94
CA VAL A 54 1.20 0.58 1.58
C VAL A 54 1.48 1.48 2.78
N LEU A 55 2.28 2.52 2.59
CA LEU A 55 2.61 3.50 3.62
C LEU A 55 2.03 4.84 3.23
N ILE A 56 1.17 5.39 4.08
CA ILE A 56 0.61 6.74 3.93
C ILE A 56 1.41 7.65 4.87
N ASP A 57 2.15 8.60 4.29
CA ASP A 57 3.08 9.49 4.99
C ASP A 57 4.04 8.73 5.96
N GLY A 58 4.40 7.50 5.59
CA GLY A 58 5.29 6.62 6.36
C GLY A 58 4.59 5.68 7.35
N LEU A 59 3.27 5.76 7.49
CA LEU A 59 2.45 4.91 8.35
C LEU A 59 1.71 3.84 7.53
N ASP A 60 1.80 2.58 7.94
CA ASP A 60 0.98 1.51 7.35
C ASP A 60 -0.43 1.54 7.98
N PRO A 61 -1.49 1.88 7.21
CA PRO A 61 -2.86 1.93 7.75
C PRO A 61 -3.47 0.55 7.99
N PHE A 62 -2.88 -0.51 7.43
CA PHE A 62 -3.34 -1.89 7.58
C PHE A 62 -2.54 -2.66 8.64
N ALA A 63 -1.41 -2.10 9.09
CA ALA A 63 -0.59 -2.68 10.14
C ALA A 63 -1.35 -2.72 11.47
N THR A 64 -1.33 -3.88 12.12
CA THR A 64 -1.83 -4.04 13.49
C THR A 64 -0.73 -3.81 14.52
N GLY A 65 0.54 -3.85 14.12
CA GLY A 65 1.70 -3.56 14.98
C GLY A 65 2.47 -4.79 15.45
N ASP A 66 1.85 -5.96 15.40
CA ASP A 66 2.41 -7.25 15.86
C ASP A 66 2.93 -8.14 14.71
N GLU A 67 2.93 -7.64 13.48
CA GLU A 67 3.30 -8.47 12.33
C GLU A 67 4.82 -8.62 12.21
N PRO A 68 5.33 -9.85 12.02
CA PRO A 68 6.76 -10.06 11.82
C PRO A 68 7.24 -9.39 10.53
N THR A 69 8.45 -8.83 10.58
CA THR A 69 9.12 -8.29 9.40
C THR A 69 9.75 -9.42 8.59
N GLY A 70 9.66 -9.34 7.25
CA GLY A 70 10.16 -10.37 6.35
C GLY A 70 9.60 -10.29 4.93
N LEU A 71 10.22 -11.05 4.01
CA LEU A 71 9.76 -11.24 2.63
C LEU A 71 8.61 -12.25 2.58
N SER A 72 7.45 -11.85 3.09
CA SER A 72 6.24 -12.68 3.11
C SER A 72 5.17 -12.09 2.21
N CYS A 73 4.32 -12.92 1.58
CA CYS A 73 3.11 -12.39 0.94
C CYS A 73 2.08 -12.05 2.01
N ARG A 74 1.64 -10.78 2.03
CA ARG A 74 0.62 -10.29 2.96
C ARG A 74 -0.75 -10.62 2.40
N VAL A 75 -1.64 -11.06 3.28
CA VAL A 75 -3.02 -11.40 2.95
C VAL A 75 -3.95 -10.37 3.57
N TYR A 76 -4.85 -9.83 2.77
CA TYR A 76 -5.82 -8.83 3.13
C TYR A 76 -7.21 -9.46 3.13
N ALA A 77 -7.99 -9.16 4.18
CA ALA A 77 -9.39 -9.51 4.20
C ALA A 77 -10.18 -8.54 3.31
N THR A 78 -10.73 -9.05 2.22
CA THR A 78 -11.59 -8.29 1.30
C THR A 78 -13.03 -8.79 1.39
N PRO A 79 -14.02 -8.02 0.92
CA PRO A 79 -15.41 -8.47 0.83
C PRO A 79 -15.60 -9.72 -0.04
N HIS A 80 -14.66 -10.00 -0.95
CA HIS A 80 -14.68 -11.17 -1.84
C HIS A 80 -13.90 -12.38 -1.28
N GLY A 81 -13.31 -12.24 -0.08
CA GLY A 81 -12.46 -13.25 0.54
C GLY A 81 -11.05 -12.75 0.85
N LEU A 82 -10.15 -13.68 1.16
CA LEU A 82 -8.74 -13.36 1.38
C LEU A 82 -8.05 -13.12 0.04
N ASP A 83 -7.38 -11.99 -0.10
CA ASP A 83 -6.64 -11.62 -1.30
C ASP A 83 -5.24 -11.10 -0.95
N SER A 84 -4.33 -11.15 -1.90
CA SER A 84 -2.98 -10.58 -1.82
C SER A 84 -2.93 -9.06 -1.94
N ALA A 85 -4.08 -8.38 -2.02
CA ALA A 85 -4.19 -6.93 -2.20
C ALA A 85 -5.46 -6.35 -1.55
N PRO A 86 -5.38 -5.23 -0.80
CA PRO A 86 -6.55 -4.55 -0.26
C PRO A 86 -7.39 -3.92 -1.37
N THR A 87 -8.71 -3.90 -1.23
CA THR A 87 -9.61 -3.37 -2.26
C THR A 87 -9.44 -1.86 -2.46
N HIS A 88 -9.90 -1.36 -3.61
CA HIS A 88 -9.93 0.07 -3.90
C HIS A 88 -10.61 0.87 -2.78
N GLN A 89 -11.75 0.39 -2.27
CA GLN A 89 -12.48 1.05 -1.18
C GLN A 89 -11.69 1.08 0.13
N GLN A 90 -10.95 0.00 0.46
CA GLN A 90 -10.11 -0.03 1.66
C GLN A 90 -8.95 0.96 1.55
N LEU A 91 -8.30 1.02 0.39
CA LEU A 91 -7.23 2.01 0.13
C LEU A 91 -7.77 3.43 0.20
N GLN A 92 -8.91 3.68 -0.42
CA GLN A 92 -9.57 4.98 -0.38
C GLN A 92 -9.90 5.39 1.07
N ALA A 93 -10.54 4.50 1.84
CA ALA A 93 -10.90 4.77 3.23
C ALA A 93 -9.67 5.04 4.10
N ALA A 94 -8.57 4.30 3.90
CA ALA A 94 -7.31 4.53 4.59
C ALA A 94 -6.71 5.91 4.25
N LEU A 95 -6.77 6.31 2.98
CA LEU A 95 -6.30 7.62 2.53
C LEU A 95 -7.17 8.76 3.08
N GLU A 96 -8.49 8.61 3.04
CA GLU A 96 -9.44 9.56 3.63
C GLU A 96 -9.24 9.70 5.14
N ALA A 97 -9.06 8.57 5.85
CA ALA A 97 -8.78 8.55 7.29
C ALA A 97 -7.46 9.25 7.63
N ALA A 98 -6.45 9.14 6.74
CA ALA A 98 -5.19 9.87 6.87
C ALA A 98 -5.31 11.36 6.51
N GLY A 99 -6.43 11.80 5.92
CA GLY A 99 -6.68 13.18 5.52
C GLY A 99 -6.33 13.51 4.06
N ALA A 100 -6.33 12.50 3.17
CA ALA A 100 -6.19 12.73 1.74
C ALA A 100 -7.29 13.68 1.25
N ARG A 101 -6.88 14.71 0.51
CA ARG A 101 -7.81 15.70 -0.04
C ARG A 101 -8.21 15.28 -1.45
N PRO A 102 -9.45 15.57 -1.88
CA PRO A 102 -9.82 15.44 -3.28
C PRO A 102 -8.91 16.33 -4.13
N ARG A 103 -8.42 15.78 -5.24
CA ARG A 103 -7.62 16.52 -6.20
C ARG A 103 -8.50 17.61 -6.80
N PRO A 104 -8.07 18.89 -6.82
CA PRO A 104 -8.83 19.92 -7.49
C PRO A 104 -8.96 19.59 -8.98
N PRO A 105 -10.10 19.88 -9.62
CA PRO A 105 -10.22 19.75 -11.07
C PRO A 105 -9.10 20.57 -11.73
N GLY A 106 -8.41 19.95 -12.69
CA GLY A 106 -7.32 20.60 -13.42
C GLY A 106 -7.79 21.85 -14.17
N PRO A 107 -6.87 22.78 -14.49
CA PRO A 107 -7.18 24.00 -15.21
C PRO A 107 -7.73 23.75 -16.62
#